data_AF-A0A9D5FKN7-F1
#
_entry.id   AF-A0A9D5FKN7-F1
#
_cell.length_a   1.000
_cell.length_b   1.000
_cell.length_c   1.000
_cell.angle_alpha   90.00
_cell.angle_beta   90.00
_cell.angle_gamma   90.00
#
_symmetry.space_group_name_H-M   'P 1'
#
loop_
_entity.id
_entity.type
_entity.pdbx_description
1 polymer ?
#
loop_
_entity_poly.entity_id
_entity_poly.type
_entity_poly.pdbx_seq_one_letter_code
_entity_poly.pdbx_strand_id
1 'polypeptide(L)'
;MFVALSLTVAFPRPADAEPYDGREFTYSQPDGTTFKIRLFGDEFYAVEETLDGYVVVRDTNTWFFCYAELDQDGKAFVPAGKEKKLENRVGKTDPEKLGLKKHIRESQEIRKEKAQKRREEARVDRHGRPLESMRPKKEDKEKDEKGDEKGDKKGDDEGEKQKENK
;
A
#
# COMPACT_ATOMS: atom_id res chain seq x y z
N MET A 1 -18.00 -35.80 26.06
CA MET A 1 -16.87 -35.37 25.22
C MET A 1 -17.38 -34.22 24.35
N PHE A 2 -17.12 -32.96 24.73
CA PHE A 2 -17.59 -31.79 23.98
C PHE A 2 -16.48 -31.34 23.02
N VAL A 3 -16.74 -31.39 21.72
CA VAL A 3 -15.86 -30.83 20.69
C VAL A 3 -16.26 -29.36 20.53
N ALA A 4 -15.44 -28.46 21.06
CA ALA A 4 -15.61 -27.02 20.84
C ALA A 4 -15.04 -26.67 19.46
N LEU A 5 -15.94 -26.38 18.51
CA LEU A 5 -15.59 -25.85 17.20
C LEU A 5 -15.22 -24.37 17.36
N SER A 6 -13.92 -24.08 17.48
CA SER A 6 -13.40 -22.71 17.53
C SER A 6 -13.49 -22.07 16.14
N LEU A 7 -14.47 -21.20 15.95
CA LEU A 7 -14.59 -20.37 14.76
C LEU A 7 -13.58 -19.21 14.86
N THR A 8 -12.42 -19.35 14.23
CA THR A 8 -11.46 -18.25 14.10
C THR A 8 -12.01 -17.20 13.14
N VAL A 9 -12.52 -16.09 13.69
CA VAL A 9 -12.85 -14.89 12.92
C VAL A 9 -11.55 -14.18 12.56
N ALA A 10 -11.12 -14.29 11.31
CA ALA A 10 -10.02 -13.51 10.77
C ALA A 10 -10.51 -12.06 10.55
N PHE A 11 -10.14 -11.15 11.46
CA PHE A 11 -10.33 -9.73 11.22
C PHE A 11 -9.39 -9.29 10.09
N PRO A 12 -9.90 -8.72 8.99
CA PRO A 12 -9.03 -8.15 7.96
C PRO A 12 -8.22 -7.04 8.60
N ARG A 13 -6.89 -7.19 8.62
CA ARG A 13 -6.01 -6.09 9.01
C ARG A 13 -6.13 -5.01 7.94
N PRO A 14 -6.39 -3.74 8.30
CA PRO A 14 -6.20 -2.66 7.35
C PRO A 14 -4.72 -2.69 6.92
N ALA A 15 -4.49 -3.03 5.65
CA ALA A 15 -3.19 -2.92 5.01
C ALA A 15 -3.01 -1.44 4.64
N ASP A 16 -2.66 -0.62 5.63
CA ASP A 16 -2.11 0.69 5.32
C ASP A 16 -0.78 0.47 4.57
N ALA A 17 -0.47 1.34 3.62
CA ALA A 17 0.69 1.15 2.76
C ALA A 17 1.95 1.11 3.62
N GLU A 18 2.70 0.01 3.59
CA GLU A 18 3.86 -0.14 4.45
C GLU A 18 4.96 0.84 3.99
N PRO A 19 5.44 1.74 4.87
CA PRO A 19 6.43 2.72 4.46
C PRO A 19 7.77 2.04 4.18
N TYR A 20 8.40 2.46 3.09
CA TYR A 20 9.82 2.29 2.85
C TYR A 20 10.54 3.54 3.37
N ASP A 21 11.27 3.39 4.46
CA ASP A 21 11.94 4.44 5.23
C ASP A 21 13.48 4.33 5.14
N GLY A 22 13.98 3.74 4.05
CA GLY A 22 15.41 3.52 3.82
C GLY A 22 15.89 2.11 4.16
N ARG A 23 14.97 1.14 4.28
CA ARG A 23 15.33 -0.29 4.43
C ARG A 23 16.23 -0.75 3.30
N GLU A 24 17.25 -1.54 3.66
CA GLU A 24 18.24 -2.06 2.72
C GLU A 24 17.77 -3.34 2.04
N PHE A 25 17.95 -3.41 0.73
CA PHE A 25 17.68 -4.59 -0.10
C PHE A 25 18.90 -4.93 -0.94
N THR A 26 19.07 -6.22 -1.26
CA THR A 26 20.10 -6.68 -2.19
C THR A 26 19.45 -6.98 -3.54
N TYR A 27 19.91 -6.29 -4.58
CA TYR A 27 19.46 -6.49 -5.96
C TYR A 27 20.49 -7.26 -6.75
N SER A 28 20.01 -8.05 -7.71
CA SER A 28 20.85 -8.81 -8.65
C SER A 28 20.77 -8.19 -10.04
N GLN A 29 21.92 -8.08 -10.70
CA GLN A 29 22.01 -7.73 -12.11
C GLN A 29 21.89 -8.97 -13.01
N PRO A 30 21.57 -8.80 -14.31
CA PRO A 30 21.52 -9.90 -15.26
C PRO A 30 22.82 -10.71 -15.39
N ASP A 31 23.98 -10.12 -15.11
CA ASP A 31 25.29 -10.81 -15.10
C ASP A 31 25.59 -11.56 -13.79
N GLY A 32 24.64 -11.59 -12.85
CA GLY A 32 24.76 -12.25 -11.56
C GLY A 32 25.47 -11.43 -10.48
N THR A 33 26.03 -10.26 -10.81
CA THR A 33 26.56 -9.36 -9.79
C THR A 33 25.45 -8.78 -8.94
N THR A 34 25.76 -8.39 -7.70
CA THR A 34 24.78 -7.85 -6.76
C THR A 34 25.23 -6.53 -6.20
N PHE A 35 24.25 -5.71 -5.79
CA PHE A 35 24.49 -4.44 -5.12
C PHE A 35 23.36 -4.16 -4.13
N LYS A 36 23.64 -3.28 -3.16
CA LYS A 36 22.65 -2.90 -2.15
C LYS A 36 21.99 -1.57 -2.49
N ILE A 37 20.71 -1.50 -2.18
CA ILE A 37 19.89 -0.28 -2.31
C ILE A 37 19.14 0.03 -1.02
N ARG A 38 18.63 1.26 -0.91
CA ARG A 38 17.61 1.70 0.03
C ARG A 38 16.35 2.12 -0.73
N LEU A 39 15.18 1.75 -0.21
CA LEU A 39 13.89 2.18 -0.74
C LEU A 39 13.30 3.31 0.10
N PHE A 40 12.75 4.34 -0.56
CA PHE A 40 12.05 5.45 0.07
C PHE A 40 10.67 5.66 -0.54
N GLY A 41 9.60 5.57 0.25
CA GLY A 41 8.22 5.70 -0.23
C GLY A 41 7.29 4.66 0.37
N ASP A 42 6.48 4.00 -0.47
CA ASP A 42 5.57 2.91 -0.11
C ASP A 42 5.40 1.94 -1.30
N GLU A 43 4.51 0.97 -1.17
CA GLU A 43 4.21 -0.03 -2.22
C GLU A 43 3.63 0.55 -3.53
N PHE A 44 3.12 1.78 -3.50
CA PHE A 44 2.52 2.45 -4.66
C PHE A 44 3.48 3.43 -5.33
N TYR A 45 4.49 3.92 -4.60
CA TYR A 45 5.58 4.70 -5.14
C TYR A 45 6.82 4.58 -4.25
N ALA A 46 7.95 4.16 -4.83
CA ALA A 46 9.23 4.13 -4.14
C ALA A 46 10.34 4.69 -5.03
N VAL A 47 11.30 5.37 -4.40
CA VAL A 47 12.60 5.73 -5.00
C VAL A 47 13.63 4.74 -4.50
N GLU A 48 14.39 4.18 -5.44
CA GLU A 48 15.48 3.25 -5.15
C GLU A 48 16.81 4.01 -5.20
N GLU A 49 17.58 3.95 -4.13
CA GLU A 49 18.90 4.57 -4.06
C GLU A 49 19.99 3.56 -3.74
N THR A 50 21.18 3.71 -4.31
CA THR A 50 22.38 3.07 -3.77
C THR A 50 22.68 3.57 -2.34
N LEU A 51 23.54 2.85 -1.60
CA LEU A 51 23.86 3.21 -0.20
C LEU A 51 24.51 4.59 -0.04
N ASP A 52 25.13 5.10 -1.11
CA ASP A 52 25.76 6.41 -1.24
C ASP A 52 24.82 7.50 -1.83
N GLY A 53 23.54 7.17 -2.04
CA GLY A 53 22.48 8.14 -2.30
C GLY A 53 22.20 8.45 -3.77
N TYR A 54 22.68 7.65 -4.72
CA TYR A 54 22.35 7.82 -6.13
C TYR A 54 21.09 7.05 -6.49
N VAL A 55 20.15 7.71 -7.15
CA VAL A 55 18.94 7.03 -7.64
C VAL A 55 19.32 6.06 -8.75
N VAL A 56 18.67 4.90 -8.74
CA VAL A 56 18.84 3.86 -9.77
C VAL A 56 17.52 3.57 -10.47
N VAL A 57 17.60 3.21 -11.74
CA VAL A 57 16.47 2.71 -12.53
C VAL A 57 16.89 1.49 -13.31
N ARG A 58 15.95 0.60 -13.60
CA ARG A 58 16.19 -0.53 -14.49
C ARG A 58 16.02 -0.09 -15.94
N ASP A 59 17.07 -0.21 -16.74
CA ASP A 59 16.98 0.05 -18.18
C ASP A 59 16.14 -1.06 -18.84
N THR A 60 15.10 -0.67 -19.59
CA THR A 60 14.12 -1.61 -20.16
C THR A 60 14.65 -2.40 -21.35
N ASN A 61 15.77 -1.99 -21.95
CA ASN A 61 16.37 -2.67 -23.10
C ASN A 61 17.36 -3.74 -22.63
N THR A 62 18.14 -3.43 -21.59
CA THR A 62 19.24 -4.28 -21.12
C THR A 62 18.93 -5.02 -19.82
N TRP A 63 17.91 -4.59 -19.08
CA TRP A 63 17.52 -5.09 -17.76
C TRP A 63 18.57 -4.89 -16.65
N PHE A 64 19.66 -4.17 -16.93
CA PHE A 64 20.60 -3.73 -15.91
C PHE A 64 20.04 -2.56 -15.12
N PHE A 65 20.43 -2.47 -13.85
CA PHE A 65 20.25 -1.26 -13.07
C PHE A 65 21.33 -0.25 -13.44
N CYS A 66 20.88 0.95 -13.78
CA CYS A 66 21.71 2.08 -14.14
C CYS A 66 21.48 3.21 -13.15
N TYR A 67 22.52 4.02 -12.91
CA TYR A 67 22.32 5.30 -12.23
C TYR A 67 21.35 6.17 -13.03
N ALA A 68 20.55 6.94 -12.32
CA ALA A 68 19.48 7.74 -12.90
C ALA A 68 19.72 9.24 -12.73
N GLU A 69 19.17 9.99 -13.66
CA GLU A 69 18.94 11.43 -13.55
C GLU A 69 17.46 11.73 -13.77
N LEU A 70 17.03 12.95 -13.46
CA LEU A 70 15.71 13.41 -13.89
C LEU A 70 15.77 13.76 -15.38
N ASP A 71 14.68 13.49 -16.10
CA ASP A 71 14.47 14.03 -17.43
C ASP A 71 14.43 15.57 -17.44
N GLN A 72 14.40 16.14 -18.64
CA GLN A 72 14.45 17.60 -18.83
C GLN A 72 13.31 18.33 -18.10
N ASP A 73 12.15 17.68 -17.95
CA ASP A 73 10.97 18.23 -17.29
C ASP A 73 10.93 17.96 -15.78
N GLY A 74 11.84 17.14 -15.23
CA GLY A 74 11.85 16.78 -13.82
C GLY A 74 10.74 15.81 -13.39
N LYS A 75 10.13 15.08 -14.33
CA LYS A 75 8.92 14.25 -14.14
C LYS A 75 9.20 12.75 -14.17
N ALA A 76 10.36 12.34 -14.66
CA ALA A 76 10.74 10.94 -14.73
C ALA A 76 12.22 10.74 -14.40
N PHE A 77 12.52 9.65 -13.70
CA PHE A 77 13.87 9.11 -13.66
C PHE A 77 14.20 8.41 -14.98
N VAL A 78 15.34 8.75 -15.57
CA VAL A 78 15.88 8.15 -16.80
C VAL A 78 17.32 7.69 -16.59
N PRO A 79 17.79 6.64 -17.30
CA PRO A 79 19.17 6.22 -17.19
C PRO A 79 20.14 7.36 -17.54
N ALA A 80 21.02 7.70 -16.61
CA ALA A 80 21.91 8.84 -16.73
C ALA A 80 22.86 8.71 -17.92
N GLY A 81 23.10 9.82 -18.63
CA GLY A 81 24.13 9.87 -19.67
C GLY A 81 23.88 8.93 -20.87
N LYS A 82 22.66 8.37 -21.00
CA LYS A 82 22.29 7.45 -22.09
C LYS A 82 22.45 8.10 -23.47
N GLU A 83 22.07 9.36 -23.61
CA GLU A 83 22.25 10.14 -24.85
C GLU A 83 23.73 10.34 -25.20
N LYS A 84 24.58 10.47 -24.18
CA LYS A 84 26.04 10.64 -24.30
C LYS A 84 26.77 9.29 -24.41
N LYS A 85 26.04 8.16 -24.44
CA LYS A 85 26.58 6.79 -24.49
C LYS A 85 27.62 6.51 -23.40
N LEU A 86 27.42 7.08 -22.20
CA LEU A 86 28.29 6.84 -21.06
C LEU A 86 27.97 5.49 -20.42
N GLU A 87 29.00 4.81 -19.89
CA GLU A 87 28.78 3.67 -18.99
C GLU A 87 28.13 4.20 -17.71
N ASN A 88 26.92 3.71 -17.43
CA ASN A 88 26.06 4.16 -16.34
C ASN A 88 25.57 3.01 -15.46
N ARG A 89 26.00 1.76 -15.73
CA ARG A 89 25.59 0.60 -14.93
C ARG A 89 26.17 0.69 -13.53
N VAL A 90 25.32 0.40 -12.55
CA VAL A 90 25.72 0.30 -11.15
C VAL A 90 26.81 -0.78 -11.03
N GLY A 91 27.91 -0.46 -10.36
CA GLY A 91 29.06 -1.36 -10.21
C GLY A 91 30.03 -1.40 -11.41
N LYS A 92 29.74 -0.74 -12.53
CA LYS A 92 30.67 -0.62 -13.68
C LYS A 92 31.25 0.77 -13.88
N THR A 93 30.64 1.78 -13.27
CA THR A 93 31.11 3.16 -13.31
C THR A 93 31.05 3.81 -11.95
N ASP A 94 31.81 4.90 -11.81
CA ASP A 94 31.76 5.79 -10.67
C ASP A 94 30.71 6.88 -10.93
N PRO A 95 29.63 6.95 -10.13
CA PRO A 95 28.56 7.91 -10.34
C PRO A 95 29.00 9.37 -10.14
N GLU A 96 30.09 9.64 -9.42
CA GLU A 96 30.64 11.00 -9.30
C GLU A 96 31.18 11.51 -10.64
N LYS A 97 31.76 10.62 -11.45
CA LYS A 97 32.25 10.95 -12.80
C LYS A 97 31.14 11.27 -13.79
N LEU A 98 29.91 10.83 -13.50
CA LEU A 98 28.73 11.17 -14.28
C LEU A 98 28.15 12.54 -13.89
N GLY A 99 28.68 13.20 -12.85
CA GLY A 99 28.19 14.50 -12.38
C GLY A 99 26.79 14.43 -11.76
N LEU A 100 26.41 13.27 -11.23
CA LEU A 100 25.07 13.04 -10.71
C LEU A 100 24.87 13.67 -9.34
N LYS A 101 23.65 14.18 -9.12
CA LYS A 101 23.20 14.67 -7.82
C LYS A 101 22.66 13.50 -7.00
N LYS A 102 23.03 13.47 -5.72
CA LYS A 102 22.50 12.52 -4.73
C LYS A 102 21.09 12.94 -4.30
N HIS A 103 20.29 11.98 -3.87
CA HIS A 103 18.96 12.17 -3.28
C HIS A 103 17.99 12.99 -4.13
N ILE A 104 18.08 12.88 -5.45
CA ILE A 104 17.13 13.53 -6.36
C ILE A 104 15.73 12.95 -6.18
N ARG A 105 14.72 13.82 -6.28
CA ARG A 105 13.31 13.44 -6.14
C ARG A 105 12.51 14.13 -7.24
N GLU A 106 11.53 13.42 -7.77
CA GLU A 106 10.46 14.02 -8.57
C GLU A 106 9.63 14.97 -7.69
N SER A 107 8.92 15.92 -8.30
CA SER A 107 8.05 16.84 -7.57
C SER A 107 6.99 16.08 -6.77
N GLN A 108 6.50 16.68 -5.68
CA GLN A 108 5.47 16.05 -4.85
C GLN A 108 4.21 15.71 -5.67
N GLU A 109 3.86 16.54 -6.64
CA GLU A 109 2.71 16.35 -7.54
C GLU A 109 2.89 15.08 -8.39
N ILE A 110 4.05 14.93 -9.04
CA ILE A 110 4.37 13.75 -9.85
C ILE A 110 4.37 12.47 -9.01
N ARG A 111 4.94 12.54 -7.80
CA ARG A 111 4.96 11.41 -6.87
C ARG A 111 3.55 10.97 -6.48
N LYS A 112 2.67 11.93 -6.17
CA LYS A 112 1.27 11.67 -5.84
C LYS A 112 0.51 11.10 -7.04
N GLU A 113 0.71 11.66 -8.22
CA GLU A 113 0.09 11.19 -9.46
C GLU A 113 0.47 9.73 -9.76
N LYS A 114 1.76 9.40 -9.70
CA LYS A 114 2.25 8.03 -9.89
C LYS A 114 1.70 7.05 -8.85
N ALA A 115 1.71 7.44 -7.58
CA ALA A 115 1.16 6.63 -6.50
C ALA A 115 -0.35 6.39 -6.68
N GLN A 116 -1.11 7.42 -7.05
CA GLN A 116 -2.54 7.30 -7.32
C GLN A 116 -2.80 6.36 -8.50
N LYS A 117 -2.10 6.56 -9.62
CA LYS A 117 -2.22 5.69 -10.79
C LYS A 117 -1.95 4.23 -10.43
N ARG A 118 -0.91 3.96 -9.62
CA ARG A 118 -0.57 2.60 -9.20
C ARG A 118 -1.65 1.99 -8.29
N ARG A 119 -2.28 2.79 -7.42
CA ARG A 119 -3.43 2.35 -6.59
C ARG A 119 -4.65 2.00 -7.44
N GLU A 120 -4.95 2.81 -8.45
CA GLU A 120 -6.02 2.55 -9.40
C GLU A 120 -5.78 1.26 -10.20
N GLU A 121 -4.57 1.06 -10.71
CA GLU A 121 -4.15 -0.18 -11.39
C GLU A 121 -4.24 -1.40 -10.45
N ALA A 122 -3.87 -1.22 -9.18
CA ALA A 122 -4.01 -2.24 -8.14
C ALA A 122 -5.46 -2.40 -7.63
N ARG A 123 -6.38 -1.53 -8.08
CA ARG A 123 -7.81 -1.52 -7.73
C ARG A 123 -8.07 -1.36 -6.24
N VAL A 124 -7.27 -0.52 -5.58
CA VAL A 124 -7.38 -0.21 -4.15
C VAL A 124 -7.54 1.29 -3.88
N ASP A 125 -8.17 1.62 -2.76
CA ASP A 125 -8.28 2.99 -2.25
C ASP A 125 -7.02 3.42 -1.48
N ARG A 126 -7.07 4.64 -0.91
CA ARG A 126 -5.96 5.20 -0.11
C ARG A 126 -5.62 4.40 1.16
N HIS A 127 -6.50 3.51 1.61
CA HIS A 127 -6.32 2.65 2.79
C HIS A 127 -6.04 1.18 2.40
N GLY A 128 -5.72 0.91 1.13
CA GLY A 128 -5.44 -0.43 0.63
C GLY A 128 -6.68 -1.32 0.48
N ARG A 129 -7.90 -0.77 0.57
CA ARG A 129 -9.16 -1.54 0.43
C ARG A 129 -9.58 -1.59 -1.02
N PRO A 130 -10.29 -2.65 -1.49
CA PRO A 130 -10.84 -2.66 -2.84
C PRO A 130 -11.65 -1.40 -3.13
N LEU A 131 -11.50 -0.85 -4.34
CA LEU A 131 -12.28 0.31 -4.78
C LEU A 131 -13.77 0.07 -4.58
N GLU A 132 -14.51 1.13 -4.22
CA GLU A 132 -15.94 1.04 -3.87
C GLU A 132 -16.78 0.38 -4.99
N SER A 133 -16.46 0.68 -6.25
CA SER A 133 -17.10 0.07 -7.42
C SER A 133 -16.88 -1.45 -7.54
N MET A 134 -15.90 -2.00 -6.83
CA MET A 134 -15.54 -3.43 -6.84
C MET A 134 -15.89 -4.14 -5.53
N ARG A 135 -16.39 -3.42 -4.53
CA ARG A 135 -16.82 -4.03 -3.28
C ARG A 135 -18.10 -4.84 -3.55
N PRO A 136 -18.23 -6.06 -2.99
CA PRO A 136 -19.50 -6.77 -3.05
C PRO A 136 -20.56 -5.87 -2.43
N LYS A 137 -21.62 -5.59 -3.19
CA LYS A 137 -22.82 -4.97 -2.64
C LYS A 137 -23.22 -5.85 -1.47
N LYS A 138 -23.39 -5.28 -0.28
CA LYS A 138 -23.98 -6.01 0.85
C LYS A 138 -25.34 -6.51 0.34
N GLU A 139 -25.45 -7.81 0.08
CA GLU A 139 -26.75 -8.44 -0.08
C GLU A 139 -27.49 -8.18 1.23
N ASP A 140 -28.66 -7.57 1.14
CA ASP A 140 -29.56 -7.31 2.26
C ASP A 140 -29.98 -8.65 2.88
N LYS A 141 -29.15 -9.20 3.77
CA LYS A 141 -29.52 -10.35 4.58
C LYS A 141 -30.53 -9.89 5.62
N GLU A 142 -31.79 -10.27 5.33
CA GLU A 142 -32.79 -10.77 6.27
C GLU A 142 -33.41 -9.75 7.23
N LYS A 143 -34.51 -9.13 6.76
CA LYS A 143 -35.62 -8.70 7.62
C LYS A 143 -36.72 -9.75 7.55
N ASP A 144 -36.50 -10.94 8.10
CA ASP A 144 -37.55 -11.93 8.31
C ASP A 144 -37.58 -12.36 9.79
N GLU A 145 -37.84 -11.39 10.68
CA GLU A 145 -38.41 -11.67 11.99
C GLU A 145 -39.64 -10.78 12.21
N LYS A 146 -40.78 -11.26 11.71
CA LYS A 146 -42.10 -10.99 12.28
C LYS A 146 -42.87 -12.31 12.30
N GLY A 147 -42.53 -13.13 13.28
CA GLY A 147 -43.38 -14.22 13.76
C GLY A 147 -44.20 -13.72 14.95
N ASP A 148 -45.50 -13.77 14.79
CA ASP A 148 -46.53 -13.35 15.73
C ASP A 148 -46.47 -14.10 17.07
N GLU A 149 -46.54 -13.38 18.19
CA GLU A 149 -47.20 -13.91 19.40
C GLU A 149 -47.64 -12.76 20.32
N LYS A 150 -48.88 -12.28 20.14
CA LYS A 150 -49.59 -11.51 21.18
C LYS A 150 -50.22 -12.51 22.15
N GLY A 151 -49.74 -12.46 23.38
CA GLY A 151 -50.11 -13.37 24.46
C GLY A 151 -51.57 -13.28 24.89
N ASP A 152 -52.05 -14.43 25.36
CA ASP A 152 -53.28 -14.59 26.11
C ASP A 152 -53.00 -15.35 27.41
N LYS A 153 -53.73 -14.96 28.47
CA LYS A 153 -53.86 -15.48 29.85
C LYS A 153 -53.06 -14.70 30.90
N LYS A 154 -53.71 -13.84 31.71
CA LYS A 154 -54.74 -14.08 32.75
C LYS A 154 -54.18 -14.86 33.94
N GLY A 155 -54.03 -14.14 35.05
CA GLY A 155 -53.70 -14.63 36.38
C GLY A 155 -54.13 -13.57 37.39
N ASP A 156 -55.19 -13.89 38.11
CA ASP A 156 -55.90 -13.06 39.07
C ASP A 156 -55.08 -12.84 40.36
N ASP A 157 -55.46 -11.78 41.10
CA ASP A 157 -55.84 -11.83 42.52
C ASP A 157 -55.15 -10.87 43.52
N GLU A 158 -56.00 -9.93 43.97
CA GLU A 158 -56.23 -9.30 45.28
C GLU A 158 -55.14 -8.88 46.28
N GLY A 159 -55.39 -7.65 46.79
CA GLY A 159 -55.19 -7.24 48.19
C GLY A 159 -54.14 -6.13 48.38
N GLU A 160 -54.32 -5.07 49.18
CA GLU A 160 -55.38 -4.58 50.06
C GLU A 160 -54.81 -3.29 50.70
N LYS A 161 -55.59 -2.18 50.77
CA LYS A 161 -55.51 -1.05 51.76
C LYS A 161 -54.19 -0.22 51.82
N GLN A 162 -54.09 1.05 52.22
CA GLN A 162 -54.96 2.05 52.86
C GLN A 162 -54.24 3.44 52.87
N LYS A 163 -55.04 4.51 53.00
CA LYS A 163 -54.77 5.83 53.64
C LYS A 163 -53.93 6.86 52.88
N GLU A 164 -54.52 7.99 52.45
CA GLU A 164 -54.78 9.23 53.24
C GLU A 164 -53.50 9.83 53.86
N ASN A 165 -52.99 10.94 53.31
CA ASN A 165 -53.22 12.26 53.89
C ASN A 165 -52.44 13.38 53.18
N LYS A 166 -53.16 14.51 53.06
CA LYS A 166 -52.70 15.91 53.04
C LYS A 166 -52.32 16.56 51.72
#